data_AF-A0A2E3D6S9-F1
#
_entry.id   AF-A0A2E3D6S9-F1
#
_cell.length_a   1.000
_cell.length_b   1.000
_cell.length_c   1.000
_cell.angle_alpha   90.00
_cell.angle_beta   90.00
_cell.angle_gamma   90.00
#
_symmetry.space_group_name_H-M   'P 1'
#
loop_
_entity.id
_entity.type
_entity.pdbx_description
1 polymer ?
#
loop_
_entity_poly.entity_id
_entity_poly.type
_entity_poly.pdbx_seq_one_letter_code
_entity_poly.pdbx_strand_id
1 'polypeptide(L)'
;MSRIIACILFVWLSTAFLFSAASQSGQMGLIEKNEETEETEETEETEETEETEKTEKTEKTEKTEKTPQAGQPEEKEKLTRKAKKIKRNKEAHAEILGQYGVYPDKELQSYVNAVGQRIASAIGSEETDYTFTVVDDGYNFRAETRPGGYIYISVKALHLMNSEAELAFVLGHEIAHNTQNHLDRRKVTANILSFLSRLVAVMTYNDLAVLTQDLGSKLAIRYGQTEELEADRYGATYMLRAGYDPEAAKSGNLMLKNIERFGILKTHEAGIDIPPNAAVRTHPPNWRRGPRLENFIDKELKIGIAIPNLEKGRLTKNRDRYLSMLAGTRYGKNNNFAIVRKNQLFIPAHGAKIKVPSEWEFKEGSVGGILMNRRRDSLVVLGVYPREQGVSLKTFGKETLGLEIREGLELTIAGNQAYFGIADQSGGLFGSGPARFALIQDDSNRRVFVIGGYGKNDLRKIRDDRIYISTIFSFDSMTADDYRKARSLKIKIVRTDDQTTMEKLAATSPIGAYALEELRLLNGLYPDGEPQPGQLIKIVE
;
A
#
# COMPACT_ATOMS: atom_id res chain seq x y z
N MET A 1 -13.39 -46.67 11.44
CA MET A 1 -13.60 -45.30 11.95
C MET A 1 -12.22 -44.74 12.24
N SER A 2 -11.49 -44.31 11.21
CA SER A 2 -11.67 -43.06 10.44
C SER A 2 -10.93 -41.93 11.16
N ARG A 3 -9.73 -41.57 10.68
CA ARG A 3 -9.52 -40.54 9.64
C ARG A 3 -9.98 -39.18 10.16
N ILE A 4 -9.00 -38.28 10.35
CA ILE A 4 -9.00 -36.81 10.22
C ILE A 4 -7.93 -36.31 11.21
N ILE A 5 -6.77 -35.91 10.68
CA ILE A 5 -5.81 -34.88 11.13
C ILE A 5 -4.53 -35.15 10.34
N ALA A 6 -4.57 -34.76 9.06
CA ALA A 6 -3.41 -34.54 8.20
C ALA A 6 -3.95 -33.77 6.99
N CYS A 7 -3.51 -32.52 6.82
CA CYS A 7 -3.69 -31.58 5.69
C CYS A 7 -4.17 -30.18 6.14
N ILE A 8 -3.30 -29.42 6.83
CA ILE A 8 -3.32 -27.95 6.83
C ILE A 8 -1.86 -27.48 6.88
N LEU A 9 -1.15 -27.52 5.75
CA LEU A 9 0.20 -26.95 5.62
C LEU A 9 0.45 -26.59 4.15
N PHE A 10 -0.23 -25.53 3.68
CA PHE A 10 0.17 -24.85 2.43
C PHE A 10 -0.04 -23.32 2.47
N VAL A 11 -0.35 -22.74 3.63
CA VAL A 11 -0.57 -21.28 3.77
C VAL A 11 0.18 -20.66 4.98
N TRP A 12 0.90 -21.44 5.80
CA TRP A 12 1.62 -20.91 6.97
C TRP A 12 3.10 -21.29 6.98
N LEU A 13 3.92 -20.45 6.34
CA LEU A 13 5.32 -20.26 6.70
C LEU A 13 5.73 -18.85 6.28
N SER A 14 5.29 -17.88 7.08
CA SER A 14 5.69 -16.47 6.98
C SER A 14 5.67 -15.78 8.36
N THR A 15 6.08 -16.46 9.42
CA THR A 15 6.40 -15.84 10.73
C THR A 15 7.20 -16.83 11.59
N ALA A 16 8.52 -16.87 11.46
CA ALA A 16 9.47 -17.28 12.52
C ALA A 16 10.89 -17.33 11.94
N PHE A 17 11.59 -16.20 11.87
CA PHE A 17 13.05 -16.16 11.93
C PHE A 17 13.50 -14.74 12.29
N LEU A 18 13.24 -14.36 13.54
CA LEU A 18 13.96 -13.33 14.29
C LEU A 18 13.81 -13.73 15.76
N PHE A 19 14.93 -13.78 16.48
CA PHE A 19 15.14 -14.34 17.84
C PHE A 19 15.40 -15.85 17.91
N SER A 20 16.68 -16.24 17.88
CA SER A 20 17.35 -16.74 19.08
C SER A 20 18.84 -16.97 18.81
N ALA A 21 19.68 -16.14 19.41
CA ALA A 21 21.09 -16.45 19.66
C ALA A 21 21.55 -15.63 20.86
N ALA A 22 21.29 -16.14 22.08
CA ALA A 22 22.16 -16.00 23.25
C ALA A 22 21.60 -16.79 24.45
N SER A 23 22.28 -17.90 24.76
CA SER A 23 22.53 -18.54 26.07
C SER A 23 21.42 -18.59 27.14
N GLN A 24 20.86 -19.76 27.47
CA GLN A 24 21.35 -20.83 28.37
C GLN A 24 21.07 -20.63 29.87
N SER A 25 20.47 -21.70 30.43
CA SER A 25 20.43 -22.16 31.83
C SER A 25 19.35 -21.60 32.78
N GLY A 26 18.61 -22.52 33.44
CA GLY A 26 17.80 -22.22 34.63
C GLY A 26 16.56 -23.08 34.85
N GLN A 27 16.77 -24.29 35.37
CA GLN A 27 15.85 -25.26 36.02
C GLN A 27 14.38 -24.91 36.37
N MET A 28 13.49 -25.85 36.00
CA MET A 28 12.57 -26.66 36.82
C MET A 28 11.82 -26.04 38.03
N GLY A 29 10.49 -26.20 38.04
CA GLY A 29 9.63 -26.11 39.23
C GLY A 29 8.15 -26.31 38.91
N LEU A 30 7.65 -27.54 39.13
CA LEU A 30 6.24 -27.94 39.17
C LEU A 30 5.52 -27.32 40.38
N ILE A 31 4.20 -27.12 40.29
CA ILE A 31 3.12 -27.29 41.31
C ILE A 31 1.83 -26.74 40.64
N GLU A 32 0.93 -27.59 40.12
CA GLU A 32 -0.19 -28.30 40.75
C GLU A 32 -1.50 -27.49 40.81
N LYS A 33 -2.57 -28.15 40.35
CA LYS A 33 -3.94 -27.65 40.17
C LYS A 33 -4.64 -27.42 41.51
N ASN A 34 -5.66 -26.55 41.52
CA ASN A 34 -6.97 -26.88 42.10
C ASN A 34 -8.09 -26.07 41.43
N GLU A 35 -9.15 -26.80 41.08
CA GLU A 35 -10.48 -26.33 40.68
C GLU A 35 -11.35 -26.18 41.94
N GLU A 36 -12.31 -25.24 41.93
CA GLU A 36 -13.65 -25.30 42.56
C GLU A 36 -14.36 -23.93 42.27
N THR A 37 -15.35 -23.91 41.37
CA THR A 37 -16.83 -23.84 41.62
C THR A 37 -17.27 -22.55 42.34
N GLU A 38 -17.93 -21.61 41.64
CA GLU A 38 -19.37 -21.55 41.33
C GLU A 38 -20.16 -20.95 42.49
N GLU A 39 -20.69 -19.73 42.32
CA GLU A 39 -22.11 -19.38 42.50
C GLU A 39 -22.37 -17.87 42.38
N THR A 40 -23.49 -17.62 41.72
CA THR A 40 -24.20 -16.37 41.42
C THR A 40 -24.93 -15.80 42.63
N GLU A 41 -25.10 -14.48 42.72
CA GLU A 41 -26.42 -13.88 42.98
C GLU A 41 -26.47 -12.37 42.73
N GLU A 42 -27.63 -11.94 42.26
CA GLU A 42 -28.08 -10.59 41.88
C GLU A 42 -28.49 -9.77 43.12
N THR A 43 -28.53 -8.42 42.97
CA THR A 43 -29.59 -7.47 43.42
C THR A 43 -29.03 -6.03 43.31
N GLU A 44 -29.53 -5.20 42.39
CA GLU A 44 -30.62 -4.20 42.54
C GLU A 44 -30.31 -3.06 43.53
N GLU A 45 -30.07 -1.84 43.01
CA GLU A 45 -30.93 -0.63 43.10
C GLU A 45 -30.85 0.07 44.48
N THR A 46 -30.36 1.31 44.62
CA THR A 46 -31.07 2.59 44.38
C THR A 46 -30.10 3.75 44.74
N GLU A 47 -29.97 4.78 43.90
CA GLU A 47 -30.50 6.16 44.06
C GLU A 47 -30.16 6.86 45.38
N GLU A 48 -29.31 7.91 45.32
CA GLU A 48 -29.64 9.33 45.63
C GLU A 48 -29.67 9.60 47.16
N THR A 49 -29.10 10.65 47.75
CA THR A 49 -28.85 12.04 47.35
C THR A 49 -27.96 12.66 48.45
N GLU A 50 -27.27 13.77 48.11
CA GLU A 50 -27.06 14.97 48.96
C GLU A 50 -26.35 14.83 50.33
N GLU A 51 -25.68 15.82 50.88
CA GLU A 51 -25.05 17.07 50.45
C GLU A 51 -24.32 17.49 51.73
N THR A 52 -23.09 18.00 51.62
CA THR A 52 -22.50 19.00 52.54
C THR A 52 -22.38 18.63 54.05
N GLU A 53 -21.44 19.08 54.84
CA GLU A 53 -20.55 20.22 54.79
C GLU A 53 -19.39 19.96 55.77
N LYS A 54 -18.33 20.74 55.56
CA LYS A 54 -17.18 21.06 56.40
C LYS A 54 -17.48 21.01 57.91
N THR A 55 -16.54 20.78 58.82
CA THR A 55 -15.39 21.66 59.13
C THR A 55 -14.60 20.92 60.21
N GLU A 56 -13.36 20.52 59.95
CA GLU A 56 -12.14 21.20 60.43
C GLU A 56 -12.11 21.50 61.95
N LYS A 57 -11.28 20.76 62.70
CA LYS A 57 -10.50 21.37 63.78
C LYS A 57 -9.22 20.61 64.09
N THR A 58 -8.17 21.41 63.98
CA THR A 58 -6.73 21.28 64.19
C THR A 58 -6.35 21.07 65.65
N GLU A 59 -5.30 20.27 65.92
CA GLU A 59 -4.18 20.51 66.87
C GLU A 59 -3.30 19.23 66.92
N LYS A 60 -2.12 19.17 66.29
CA LYS A 60 -0.77 19.47 66.83
C LYS A 60 -0.63 19.08 68.31
N THR A 61 0.31 18.23 68.75
CA THR A 61 1.76 18.39 68.59
C THR A 61 2.53 17.11 69.00
N GLU A 62 3.56 16.77 68.21
CA GLU A 62 4.85 16.11 68.51
C GLU A 62 4.96 14.88 69.44
N LYS A 63 5.50 13.79 68.88
CA LYS A 63 6.74 13.18 69.40
C LYS A 63 7.51 12.39 68.33
N THR A 64 8.81 12.49 68.49
CA THR A 64 9.96 12.22 67.62
C THR A 64 10.20 10.74 67.25
N GLU A 65 10.63 10.54 66.00
CA GLU A 65 11.48 9.49 65.40
C GLU A 65 11.37 8.02 65.84
N LYS A 66 10.90 7.19 64.89
CA LYS A 66 11.58 5.95 64.47
C LYS A 66 11.37 5.72 62.97
N THR A 67 12.44 5.56 62.20
CA THR A 67 12.40 4.99 60.84
C THR A 67 12.71 3.50 60.93
N PRO A 68 11.97 2.62 60.22
CA PRO A 68 12.56 2.06 59.01
C PRO A 68 11.58 1.86 57.83
N GLN A 69 12.09 2.15 56.63
CA GLN A 69 11.74 1.57 55.32
C GLN A 69 10.27 1.21 55.01
N ALA A 70 9.65 2.04 54.16
CA ALA A 70 8.52 1.63 53.32
C ALA A 70 8.89 1.87 51.85
N GLY A 71 8.67 0.86 51.02
CA GLY A 71 8.94 0.88 49.59
C GLY A 71 8.26 2.05 48.89
N GLN A 72 8.95 2.62 47.89
CA GLN A 72 8.32 3.51 46.93
C GLN A 72 7.21 2.73 46.21
N PRO A 73 5.95 3.18 46.21
CA PRO A 73 5.02 2.76 45.18
C PRO A 73 5.54 3.35 43.87
N GLU A 74 5.81 2.49 42.87
CA GLU A 74 5.97 2.95 41.50
C GLU A 74 4.70 3.71 41.09
N GLU A 75 4.79 5.03 41.12
CA GLU A 75 3.74 5.90 40.61
C GLU A 75 3.74 5.79 39.08
N LYS A 76 2.95 4.85 38.54
CA LYS A 76 2.61 4.82 37.12
C LYS A 76 1.86 6.11 36.80
N GLU A 77 2.60 7.12 36.34
CA GLU A 77 2.09 8.40 35.90
C GLU A 77 0.92 8.20 34.91
N LYS A 78 -0.31 8.44 35.38
CA LYS A 78 -1.51 8.35 34.53
C LYS A 78 -1.47 9.51 33.53
N LEU A 79 -0.91 9.26 32.34
CA LEU A 79 -0.93 10.17 31.20
C LEU A 79 -2.31 10.85 31.05
N THR A 80 -2.31 12.18 30.94
CA THR A 80 -3.53 12.97 30.69
C THR A 80 -4.22 12.51 29.40
N ARG A 81 -5.54 12.77 29.25
CA ARG A 81 -6.29 12.41 28.01
C ARG A 81 -5.61 12.96 26.74
N LYS A 82 -5.04 14.17 26.81
CA LYS A 82 -4.26 14.79 25.72
C LYS A 82 -2.97 14.00 25.45
N ALA A 83 -2.19 13.68 26.48
CA ALA A 83 -0.95 12.92 26.34
C ALA A 83 -1.18 11.49 25.80
N LYS A 84 -2.27 10.83 26.23
CA LYS A 84 -2.71 9.53 25.68
C LYS A 84 -3.07 9.63 24.19
N LYS A 85 -3.79 10.68 23.77
CA LYS A 85 -4.12 10.92 22.35
C LYS A 85 -2.85 11.11 21.50
N ILE A 86 -1.90 11.91 22.00
CA ILE A 86 -0.61 12.14 21.32
C ILE A 86 0.19 10.83 21.18
N LYS A 87 0.32 10.07 22.26
CA LYS A 87 1.02 8.77 22.24
C LYS A 87 0.42 7.82 21.21
N ARG A 88 -0.91 7.65 21.23
CA ARG A 88 -1.62 6.80 20.26
C ARG A 88 -1.42 7.25 18.81
N ASN A 89 -1.44 8.56 18.55
CA ASN A 89 -1.21 9.08 17.20
C ASN A 89 0.23 8.80 16.73
N LYS A 90 1.23 8.89 17.63
CA LYS A 90 2.63 8.54 17.33
C LYS A 90 2.80 7.04 17.05
N GLU A 91 2.14 6.18 17.82
CA GLU A 91 2.15 4.72 17.59
C GLU A 91 1.52 4.36 16.24
N ALA A 92 0.36 4.94 15.92
CA ALA A 92 -0.29 4.75 14.62
C ALA A 92 0.57 5.29 13.46
N HIS A 93 1.30 6.39 13.66
CA HIS A 93 2.27 6.88 12.69
C HIS A 93 3.39 5.87 12.45
N ALA A 94 3.98 5.31 13.51
CA ALA A 94 5.02 4.29 13.41
C ALA A 94 4.53 3.01 12.69
N GLU A 95 3.29 2.58 12.94
CA GLU A 95 2.67 1.44 12.25
C GLU A 95 2.53 1.70 10.75
N ILE A 96 2.03 2.88 10.35
CA ILE A 96 1.91 3.27 8.94
C ILE A 96 3.28 3.31 8.25
N LEU A 97 4.31 3.84 8.94
CA LEU A 97 5.68 3.82 8.40
C LEU A 97 6.26 2.40 8.33
N GLY A 98 5.92 1.51 9.25
CA GLY A 98 6.28 0.09 9.18
C GLY A 98 5.60 -0.62 8.00
N GLN A 99 4.37 -0.24 7.67
CA GLN A 99 3.59 -0.82 6.57
C GLN A 99 4.08 -0.36 5.19
N TYR A 100 4.25 0.95 4.99
CA TYR A 100 4.56 1.52 3.67
C TYR A 100 6.03 1.89 3.47
N GLY A 101 6.78 2.08 4.56
CA GLY A 101 8.11 2.67 4.48
C GLY A 101 8.11 4.14 4.08
N VAL A 102 9.26 4.78 4.28
CA VAL A 102 9.54 6.14 3.84
C VAL A 102 10.23 6.09 2.48
N TYR A 103 9.78 6.90 1.53
CA TYR A 103 10.44 6.98 0.22
C TYR A 103 11.87 7.50 0.39
N PRO A 104 12.90 6.82 -0.13
CA PRO A 104 14.31 7.05 0.23
C PRO A 104 14.93 8.24 -0.52
N ASP A 105 14.32 9.41 -0.39
CA ASP A 105 14.79 10.67 -0.98
C ASP A 105 14.63 11.81 0.02
N LYS A 106 15.73 12.19 0.68
CA LYS A 106 15.72 13.21 1.73
C LYS A 106 15.35 14.59 1.18
N GLU A 107 15.75 14.90 -0.05
CA GLU A 107 15.49 16.21 -0.65
C GLU A 107 14.00 16.35 -1.00
N LEU A 108 13.43 15.31 -1.62
CA LEU A 108 12.00 15.25 -1.92
C LEU A 108 11.16 15.29 -0.63
N GLN A 109 11.60 14.60 0.43
CA GLN A 109 10.95 14.63 1.74
C GLN A 109 10.92 16.03 2.34
N SER A 110 12.07 16.71 2.37
CA SER A 110 12.16 18.08 2.87
C SER A 110 11.33 19.04 2.03
N TYR A 111 11.30 18.87 0.71
CA TYR A 111 10.52 19.69 -0.20
C TYR A 111 9.01 19.55 0.04
N VAL A 112 8.48 18.32 0.07
CA VAL A 112 7.05 18.08 0.33
C VAL A 112 6.64 18.60 1.71
N ASN A 113 7.48 18.38 2.72
CA ASN A 113 7.25 18.94 4.05
C ASN A 113 7.24 20.47 4.03
N ALA A 114 8.18 21.12 3.36
CA ALA A 114 8.21 22.59 3.27
C ALA A 114 6.94 23.16 2.60
N VAL A 115 6.45 22.53 1.52
CA VAL A 115 5.20 22.95 0.86
C VAL A 115 4.01 22.79 1.81
N GLY A 116 3.91 21.66 2.50
CA GLY A 116 2.85 21.40 3.48
C GLY A 116 2.87 22.37 4.67
N GLN A 117 4.06 22.61 5.25
CA GLN A 117 4.23 23.56 6.35
C GLN A 117 3.84 24.98 5.95
N ARG A 118 4.20 25.42 4.73
CA ARG A 118 3.80 26.73 4.21
C ARG A 118 2.26 26.91 4.20
N ILE A 119 1.52 25.85 3.89
CA ILE A 119 0.06 25.87 3.89
C ILE A 119 -0.49 25.87 5.32
N ALA A 120 0.04 25.02 6.20
CA ALA A 120 -0.37 24.94 7.60
C ALA A 120 -0.14 26.26 8.34
N SER A 121 1.00 26.92 8.12
CA SER A 121 1.31 28.24 8.69
C SER A 121 0.37 29.33 8.17
N ALA A 122 0.00 29.30 6.88
CA ALA A 122 -0.86 30.32 6.27
C ALA A 122 -2.31 30.33 6.82
N ILE A 123 -2.73 29.26 7.50
CA ILE A 123 -4.07 29.14 8.08
C ILE A 123 -4.07 29.28 9.61
N GLY A 124 -2.92 29.55 10.22
CA GLY A 124 -2.79 29.74 11.67
C GLY A 124 -3.04 28.47 12.48
N SER A 125 -2.71 27.29 11.94
CA SER A 125 -2.90 26.02 12.66
C SER A 125 -1.83 25.80 13.73
N GLU A 126 -1.84 26.63 14.78
CA GLU A 126 -0.87 26.53 15.89
C GLU A 126 -1.15 25.33 16.82
N GLU A 127 -2.36 24.75 16.75
CA GLU A 127 -2.77 23.66 17.64
C GLU A 127 -2.40 22.25 17.14
N THR A 128 -2.00 22.09 15.87
CA THR A 128 -1.65 20.79 15.28
C THR A 128 -0.26 20.82 14.66
N ASP A 129 0.63 19.97 15.17
CA ASP A 129 1.93 19.72 14.55
C ASP A 129 1.75 18.84 13.31
N TYR A 130 1.74 19.47 12.13
CA TYR A 130 1.66 18.72 10.87
C TYR A 130 2.99 18.06 10.52
N THR A 131 2.93 16.82 10.04
CA THR A 131 4.08 16.08 9.49
C THR A 131 3.69 15.50 8.14
N PHE A 132 4.41 15.89 7.09
CA PHE A 132 4.15 15.42 5.73
C PHE A 132 5.20 14.38 5.34
N THR A 133 4.76 13.20 4.90
CA THR A 133 5.65 12.08 4.57
C THR A 133 5.35 11.53 3.18
N VAL A 134 6.37 11.46 2.33
CA VAL A 134 6.35 10.68 1.10
C VAL A 134 6.56 9.20 1.42
N VAL A 135 5.57 8.37 1.11
CA VAL A 135 5.58 6.92 1.41
C VAL A 135 5.95 6.07 0.19
N ASP A 136 6.62 4.94 0.43
CA ASP A 136 7.01 3.97 -0.61
C ASP A 136 6.00 2.81 -0.73
N ASP A 137 4.74 3.15 -0.99
CA ASP A 137 3.60 2.23 -0.88
C ASP A 137 3.44 1.25 -2.05
N GLY A 138 4.52 0.89 -2.74
CA GLY A 138 4.47 0.02 -3.92
C GLY A 138 3.84 0.72 -5.13
N TYR A 139 4.07 2.03 -5.27
CA TYR A 139 3.65 2.84 -6.42
C TYR A 139 2.13 2.88 -6.62
N ASN A 140 1.38 3.01 -5.53
CA ASN A 140 -0.07 3.24 -5.56
C ASN A 140 -0.36 4.74 -5.49
N PHE A 141 -1.53 5.18 -5.97
CA PHE A 141 -1.92 6.57 -5.78
C PHE A 141 -2.46 6.75 -4.36
N ARG A 142 -1.83 7.62 -3.56
CA ARG A 142 -2.26 7.90 -2.19
C ARG A 142 -1.98 9.35 -1.83
N ALA A 143 -2.98 9.97 -1.22
CA ALA A 143 -2.86 11.12 -0.34
C ALA A 143 -3.86 10.87 0.79
N GLU A 144 -3.43 10.94 2.04
CA GLU A 144 -4.34 10.74 3.18
C GLU A 144 -3.86 11.44 4.44
N THR A 145 -4.84 11.90 5.22
CA THR A 145 -4.65 12.48 6.54
C THR A 145 -4.95 11.47 7.64
N ARG A 146 -4.08 11.37 8.63
CA ARG A 146 -4.27 10.59 9.86
C ARG A 146 -4.34 11.49 11.09
N PRO A 147 -4.96 11.02 12.20
CA PRO A 147 -5.08 11.81 13.41
C PRO A 147 -3.74 12.33 13.93
N GLY A 148 -3.71 13.60 14.37
CA GLY A 148 -2.51 14.22 14.94
C GLY A 148 -1.62 14.96 13.94
N GLY A 149 -2.14 15.31 12.76
CA GLY A 149 -1.41 16.13 11.78
C GLY A 149 -0.52 15.34 10.81
N TYR A 150 -0.55 14.01 10.85
CA TYR A 150 0.24 13.19 9.93
C TYR A 150 -0.45 13.09 8.57
N ILE A 151 0.20 13.59 7.53
CA ILE A 151 -0.27 13.54 6.14
C ILE A 151 0.73 12.72 5.33
N TYR A 152 0.22 11.74 4.60
CA TYR A 152 1.02 10.85 3.76
C TYR A 152 0.68 11.06 2.30
N ILE A 153 1.69 11.09 1.45
CA ILE A 153 1.53 11.19 0.00
C ILE A 153 2.43 10.16 -0.68
N SER A 154 1.94 9.44 -1.69
CA SER A 154 2.79 8.49 -2.41
C SER A 154 3.61 9.18 -3.50
N VAL A 155 4.74 8.58 -3.85
CA VAL A 155 5.56 9.03 -4.98
C VAL A 155 4.78 9.06 -6.30
N LYS A 156 3.83 8.14 -6.51
CA LYS A 156 2.97 8.13 -7.70
C LYS A 156 2.01 9.33 -7.72
N ALA A 157 1.46 9.75 -6.58
CA ALA A 157 0.65 10.96 -6.52
C ALA A 157 1.47 12.18 -6.96
N LEU A 158 2.74 12.27 -6.52
CA LEU A 158 3.66 13.31 -6.98
C LEU A 158 3.91 13.23 -8.51
N HIS A 159 4.13 12.05 -9.07
CA HIS A 159 4.37 11.90 -10.51
C HIS A 159 3.20 12.35 -11.39
N LEU A 160 1.97 12.28 -10.88
CA LEU A 160 0.76 12.66 -11.62
C LEU A 160 0.48 14.16 -11.58
N MET A 161 1.02 14.87 -10.58
CA MET A 161 0.93 16.33 -10.49
C MET A 161 2.00 16.99 -11.35
N ASN A 162 1.69 18.16 -11.88
CA ASN A 162 2.52 18.88 -12.84
C ASN A 162 3.06 20.20 -12.28
N SER A 163 2.69 20.60 -11.07
CA SER A 163 3.20 21.82 -10.44
C SER A 163 3.19 21.76 -8.91
N GLU A 164 3.98 22.62 -8.25
CA GLU A 164 3.97 22.78 -6.79
C GLU A 164 2.60 23.25 -6.30
N ALA A 165 1.88 24.05 -7.09
CA ALA A 165 0.53 24.48 -6.76
C ALA A 165 -0.50 23.33 -6.78
N GLU A 166 -0.35 22.34 -7.65
CA GLU A 166 -1.19 21.12 -7.60
C GLU A 166 -0.89 20.30 -6.34
N LEU A 167 0.39 20.16 -5.98
CA LEU A 167 0.78 19.57 -4.70
C LEU A 167 0.18 20.35 -3.53
N ALA A 168 0.23 21.68 -3.58
CA ALA A 168 -0.32 22.53 -2.53
C ALA A 168 -1.84 22.39 -2.40
N PHE A 169 -2.56 22.22 -3.52
CA PHE A 169 -3.99 21.91 -3.48
C PHE A 169 -4.26 20.56 -2.78
N VAL A 170 -3.54 19.50 -3.15
CA VAL A 170 -3.70 18.17 -2.55
C VAL A 170 -3.38 18.19 -1.05
N LEU A 171 -2.26 18.80 -0.66
CA LEU A 171 -1.91 18.92 0.77
C LEU A 171 -2.89 19.82 1.53
N GLY A 172 -3.38 20.90 0.91
CA GLY A 172 -4.42 21.75 1.48
C GLY A 172 -5.75 21.02 1.68
N HIS A 173 -6.14 20.15 0.75
CA HIS A 173 -7.32 19.28 0.85
C HIS A 173 -7.19 18.32 2.04
N GLU A 174 -6.03 17.70 2.21
CA GLU A 174 -5.72 16.83 3.36
C GLU A 174 -5.76 17.60 4.69
N ILE A 175 -5.15 18.78 4.74
CA ILE A 175 -5.24 19.68 5.91
C ILE A 175 -6.71 20.00 6.22
N ALA A 176 -7.56 20.21 5.22
CA ALA A 176 -8.98 20.48 5.40
C ALA A 176 -9.74 19.32 6.04
N HIS A 177 -9.41 18.07 5.73
CA HIS A 177 -9.99 16.92 6.43
C HIS A 177 -9.67 16.91 7.93
N ASN A 178 -8.50 17.41 8.34
CA ASN A 178 -8.16 17.59 9.74
C ASN A 178 -8.90 18.80 10.35
N THR A 179 -8.78 19.98 9.75
CA THR A 179 -9.31 21.24 10.34
C THR A 179 -10.83 21.29 10.40
N GLN A 180 -11.53 20.64 9.46
CA GLN A 180 -13.00 20.57 9.46
C GLN A 180 -13.55 19.44 10.35
N ASN A 181 -12.66 18.77 11.09
CA ASN A 181 -12.97 17.66 11.99
C ASN A 181 -13.63 16.47 11.27
N HIS A 182 -13.42 16.28 9.97
CA HIS A 182 -13.97 15.13 9.24
C HIS A 182 -13.51 13.80 9.87
N LEU A 183 -12.26 13.75 10.36
CA LEU A 183 -11.69 12.60 11.06
C LEU A 183 -12.39 12.27 12.40
N ASP A 184 -12.87 13.29 13.13
CA ASP A 184 -13.47 13.14 14.46
C ASP A 184 -15.01 12.98 14.38
N ARG A 185 -15.68 13.63 13.42
CA ARG A 185 -17.12 13.39 13.12
C ARG A 185 -17.39 11.93 12.77
N ARG A 186 -16.41 11.26 12.16
CA ARG A 186 -16.44 9.83 11.84
C ARG A 186 -16.32 8.91 13.05
N LYS A 187 -15.56 9.28 14.09
CA LYS A 187 -15.47 8.48 15.33
C LYS A 187 -16.81 8.44 16.06
N VAL A 188 -17.60 9.51 15.96
CA VAL A 188 -18.97 9.55 16.49
C VAL A 188 -19.91 8.63 15.69
N THR A 189 -19.74 8.50 14.38
CA THR A 189 -20.53 7.57 13.55
C THR A 189 -20.04 6.12 13.61
N ALA A 190 -18.75 5.88 13.85
CA ALA A 190 -18.18 4.54 14.01
C ALA A 190 -18.66 3.83 15.29
N ASN A 191 -19.10 4.60 16.30
CA ASN A 191 -19.73 4.04 17.50
C ASN A 191 -21.18 3.58 17.30
N ILE A 192 -21.84 3.96 16.20
CA ILE A 192 -23.20 3.52 15.84
C ILE A 192 -23.16 2.30 14.89
N LEU A 193 -22.03 2.07 14.19
CA LEU A 193 -21.84 0.94 13.28
C LEU A 193 -21.28 -0.35 13.94
N SER A 194 -21.04 -0.34 15.26
CA SER A 194 -20.67 -1.53 16.04
C SER A 194 -21.84 -2.51 16.25
N PHE A 195 -23.06 -2.13 15.86
CA PHE A 195 -24.26 -2.97 15.95
C PHE A 195 -24.55 -3.78 14.67
N LEU A 196 -23.96 -3.42 13.51
CA LEU A 196 -24.14 -4.16 12.25
C LEU A 196 -23.06 -5.22 11.98
N SER A 197 -21.96 -5.25 12.75
CA SER A 197 -20.90 -6.27 12.64
C SER A 197 -21.28 -7.65 13.18
N ARG A 198 -22.54 -7.85 13.61
CA ARG A 198 -23.10 -9.12 14.09
C ARG A 198 -23.98 -9.85 13.06
N LEU A 199 -24.07 -9.37 11.81
CA LEU A 199 -24.96 -9.96 10.79
C LEU A 199 -24.29 -10.33 9.45
N VAL A 200 -22.98 -10.62 9.46
CA VAL A 200 -22.32 -11.35 8.35
C VAL A 200 -21.44 -12.47 8.95
N ALA A 201 -22.06 -13.27 9.82
CA ALA A 201 -21.74 -14.68 9.92
C ALA A 201 -22.54 -15.38 8.80
N VAL A 202 -21.94 -16.41 8.20
CA VAL A 202 -22.40 -17.16 7.01
C VAL A 202 -21.94 -16.53 5.68
N MET A 203 -20.78 -17.00 5.21
CA MET A 203 -20.51 -17.52 3.86
C MET A 203 -18.99 -17.82 3.74
N THR A 204 -18.66 -19.09 4.03
CA THR A 204 -17.52 -19.94 3.58
C THR A 204 -16.06 -19.42 3.51
N TYR A 205 -15.21 -20.20 4.19
CA TYR A 205 -13.75 -20.18 4.29
C TYR A 205 -13.00 -20.29 2.95
N ASN A 206 -12.14 -19.31 2.63
CA ASN A 206 -10.75 -19.45 2.09
C ASN A 206 -10.24 -18.31 1.19
N ASP A 207 -10.92 -17.16 1.17
CA ASP A 207 -10.38 -15.94 0.54
C ASP A 207 -9.42 -15.16 1.49
N LEU A 208 -8.88 -15.82 2.51
CA LEU A 208 -8.36 -15.16 3.71
C LEU A 208 -6.93 -14.61 3.57
N ALA A 209 -6.12 -15.04 2.60
CA ALA A 209 -4.75 -14.49 2.45
C ALA A 209 -4.70 -13.24 1.54
N VAL A 210 -5.59 -13.15 0.56
CA VAL A 210 -5.68 -11.98 -0.34
C VAL A 210 -6.56 -10.89 0.27
N LEU A 211 -7.55 -11.25 1.10
CA LEU A 211 -8.28 -10.27 1.93
C LEU A 211 -7.56 -9.83 3.20
N THR A 212 -6.54 -10.54 3.70
CA THR A 212 -5.80 -10.08 4.88
C THR A 212 -4.75 -9.01 4.56
N GLN A 213 -4.16 -8.99 3.36
CA GLN A 213 -3.43 -7.80 2.91
C GLN A 213 -4.36 -6.60 2.64
N ASP A 214 -5.63 -6.87 2.34
CA ASP A 214 -6.68 -5.86 2.25
C ASP A 214 -7.27 -5.48 3.63
N LEU A 215 -6.73 -5.96 4.76
CA LEU A 215 -7.11 -5.42 6.08
C LEU A 215 -6.71 -3.94 6.23
N GLY A 216 -5.74 -3.46 5.44
CA GLY A 216 -5.47 -2.03 5.31
C GLY A 216 -6.63 -1.24 4.67
N SER A 217 -7.50 -1.88 3.89
CA SER A 217 -8.67 -1.24 3.26
C SER A 217 -9.83 -1.03 4.23
N LYS A 218 -9.88 -1.79 5.34
CA LYS A 218 -10.82 -1.55 6.44
C LYS A 218 -10.48 -0.30 7.27
N LEU A 219 -9.27 0.24 7.09
CA LEU A 219 -8.78 1.50 7.69
C LEU A 219 -8.79 2.69 6.72
N ALA A 220 -9.20 2.49 5.46
CA ALA A 220 -9.34 3.57 4.49
C ALA A 220 -10.52 4.46 4.88
N ILE A 221 -10.23 5.68 5.34
CA ILE A 221 -11.26 6.67 5.64
C ILE A 221 -11.89 7.08 4.31
N ARG A 222 -13.17 6.72 4.11
CA ARG A 222 -13.93 7.10 2.90
C ARG A 222 -14.80 8.30 3.18
N TYR A 223 -14.52 9.47 2.65
CA TYR A 223 -15.32 10.66 2.91
C TYR A 223 -16.61 10.72 2.08
N GLY A 224 -17.64 11.35 2.63
CA GLY A 224 -18.91 11.59 1.96
C GLY A 224 -18.80 12.76 0.98
N GLN A 225 -19.73 12.85 0.04
CA GLN A 225 -19.70 13.90 -1.00
C GLN A 225 -19.64 15.32 -0.42
N THR A 226 -20.32 15.58 0.70
CA THR A 226 -20.31 16.89 1.35
C THR A 226 -18.94 17.22 1.95
N GLU A 227 -18.31 16.26 2.65
CA GLU A 227 -16.98 16.42 3.25
C GLU A 227 -15.93 16.67 2.16
N GLU A 228 -16.03 15.98 1.02
CA GLU A 228 -15.12 16.17 -0.12
C GLU A 228 -15.27 17.56 -0.78
N LEU A 229 -16.50 18.06 -0.92
CA LEU A 229 -16.75 19.40 -1.47
C LEU A 229 -16.30 20.50 -0.50
N GLU A 230 -16.44 20.27 0.79
CA GLU A 230 -15.93 21.15 1.84
C GLU A 230 -14.40 21.17 1.82
N ALA A 231 -13.75 20.01 1.76
CA ALA A 231 -12.30 19.88 1.64
C ALA A 231 -11.76 20.49 0.33
N ASP A 232 -12.47 20.38 -0.79
CA ASP A 232 -12.12 21.07 -2.05
C ASP A 232 -12.10 22.60 -1.88
N ARG A 233 -13.14 23.17 -1.26
CA ARG A 233 -13.27 24.62 -1.04
C ARG A 233 -12.20 25.14 -0.08
N TYR A 234 -12.02 24.47 1.06
CA TYR A 234 -11.01 24.86 2.02
C TYR A 234 -9.61 24.64 1.48
N GLY A 235 -9.34 23.54 0.78
CA GLY A 235 -8.05 23.29 0.12
C GLY A 235 -7.68 24.40 -0.87
N ALA A 236 -8.61 24.81 -1.73
CA ALA A 236 -8.42 25.95 -2.64
C ALA A 236 -8.20 27.28 -1.90
N THR A 237 -8.88 27.48 -0.77
CA THR A 237 -8.70 28.65 0.09
C THR A 237 -7.32 28.66 0.77
N TYR A 238 -6.89 27.51 1.29
CA TYR A 238 -5.63 27.36 2.03
C TYR A 238 -4.43 27.56 1.12
N MET A 239 -4.45 26.96 -0.08
CA MET A 239 -3.39 27.16 -1.05
C MET A 239 -3.30 28.63 -1.51
N LEU A 240 -4.43 29.32 -1.68
CA LEU A 240 -4.45 30.74 -2.05
C LEU A 240 -3.86 31.61 -0.93
N ARG A 241 -4.25 31.36 0.33
CA ARG A 241 -3.67 32.04 1.51
C ARG A 241 -2.16 31.83 1.62
N ALA A 242 -1.67 30.65 1.22
CA ALA A 242 -0.25 30.33 1.15
C ALA A 242 0.47 30.97 -0.05
N GLY A 243 -0.25 31.64 -0.96
CA GLY A 243 0.29 32.34 -2.14
C GLY A 243 0.40 31.48 -3.40
N TYR A 244 -0.28 30.34 -3.46
CA TYR A 244 -0.36 29.48 -4.66
C TYR A 244 -1.51 29.88 -5.57
N ASP A 245 -1.37 29.60 -6.86
CA ASP A 245 -2.41 29.85 -7.85
C ASP A 245 -3.59 28.86 -7.71
N PRO A 246 -4.80 29.32 -7.36
CA PRO A 246 -5.97 28.45 -7.17
C PRO A 246 -6.45 27.79 -8.46
N GLU A 247 -6.01 28.22 -9.65
CA GLU A 247 -6.29 27.48 -10.90
C GLU A 247 -5.74 26.06 -10.85
N ALA A 248 -4.65 25.82 -10.11
CA ALA A 248 -4.09 24.47 -9.94
C ALA A 248 -5.02 23.52 -9.16
N ALA A 249 -6.02 24.03 -8.43
CA ALA A 249 -7.07 23.20 -7.85
C ALA A 249 -7.97 22.56 -8.92
N LYS A 250 -8.22 23.27 -10.03
CA LYS A 250 -8.98 22.73 -11.17
C LYS A 250 -8.19 21.62 -11.87
N SER A 251 -6.90 21.84 -12.14
CA SER A 251 -6.06 20.82 -12.77
C SER A 251 -5.83 19.61 -11.84
N GLY A 252 -5.68 19.82 -10.53
CA GLY A 252 -5.65 18.75 -9.54
C GLY A 252 -6.94 17.90 -9.51
N ASN A 253 -8.12 18.54 -9.60
CA ASN A 253 -9.39 17.82 -9.71
C ASN A 253 -9.50 17.04 -11.03
N LEU A 254 -9.09 17.66 -12.15
CA LEU A 254 -9.07 17.02 -13.46
C LEU A 254 -8.12 15.81 -13.47
N MET A 255 -6.96 15.90 -12.81
CA MET A 255 -6.04 14.78 -12.62
C MET A 255 -6.76 13.59 -11.97
N LEU A 256 -7.48 13.79 -10.86
CA LEU A 256 -8.23 12.71 -10.18
C LEU A 256 -9.28 12.04 -11.08
N LYS A 257 -9.98 12.85 -11.88
CA LYS A 257 -10.95 12.40 -12.88
C LYS A 257 -10.28 11.60 -14.01
N ASN A 258 -9.12 12.03 -14.46
CA ASN A 258 -8.38 11.32 -15.52
C ASN A 258 -7.79 9.99 -15.03
N ILE A 259 -7.33 9.90 -13.78
CA ILE A 259 -6.92 8.62 -13.18
C ILE A 259 -8.10 7.64 -13.14
N GLU A 260 -9.31 8.11 -12.83
CA GLU A 260 -10.53 7.28 -12.86
C GLU A 260 -10.86 6.79 -14.26
N ARG A 261 -10.92 7.71 -15.23
CA ARG A 261 -11.19 7.38 -16.64
C ARG A 261 -10.22 6.33 -17.17
N PHE A 262 -8.94 6.50 -16.88
CA PHE A 262 -7.91 5.56 -17.29
C PHE A 262 -8.05 4.20 -16.60
N GLY A 263 -8.44 4.18 -15.31
CA GLY A 263 -8.77 2.95 -14.59
C GLY A 263 -9.95 2.19 -15.23
N ILE A 264 -11.01 2.90 -15.60
CA ILE A 264 -12.20 2.33 -16.28
C ILE A 264 -11.82 1.75 -17.65
N LEU A 265 -10.99 2.46 -18.42
CA LEU A 265 -10.48 1.97 -19.71
C LEU A 265 -9.78 0.62 -19.55
N LYS A 266 -8.82 0.53 -18.60
CA LYS A 266 -8.10 -0.72 -18.32
C LYS A 266 -9.03 -1.87 -17.95
N THR A 267 -10.13 -1.59 -17.25
CA THR A 267 -11.02 -2.64 -16.76
C THR A 267 -12.02 -3.10 -17.81
N HIS A 268 -12.50 -2.16 -18.63
CA HIS A 268 -13.32 -2.48 -19.79
C HIS A 268 -12.53 -3.33 -20.79
N GLU A 269 -11.30 -2.92 -21.12
CA GLU A 269 -10.41 -3.71 -21.98
C GLU A 269 -10.13 -5.08 -21.40
N ALA A 270 -9.97 -5.19 -20.07
CA ALA A 270 -9.78 -6.46 -19.37
C ALA A 270 -11.01 -7.39 -19.39
N GLY A 271 -12.19 -6.90 -19.80
CA GLY A 271 -13.46 -7.63 -19.69
C GLY A 271 -13.96 -7.76 -18.25
N ILE A 272 -13.51 -6.87 -17.37
CA ILE A 272 -13.91 -6.81 -15.96
C ILE A 272 -15.01 -5.76 -15.82
N ASP A 273 -16.23 -6.19 -15.59
CA ASP A 273 -17.30 -5.29 -15.15
C ASP A 273 -17.03 -4.86 -13.71
N ILE A 274 -16.56 -3.62 -13.56
CA ILE A 274 -16.46 -2.98 -12.25
C ILE A 274 -17.85 -2.40 -11.93
N PRO A 275 -18.52 -2.87 -10.85
CA PRO A 275 -19.72 -2.19 -10.36
C PRO A 275 -19.41 -0.70 -10.16
N PRO A 276 -20.31 0.23 -10.50
CA PRO A 276 -20.06 1.69 -10.37
C PRO A 276 -19.53 2.14 -8.99
N ASN A 277 -19.68 1.29 -7.98
CA ASN A 277 -19.37 1.53 -6.58
C ASN A 277 -18.05 0.88 -6.11
N ALA A 278 -17.37 0.10 -6.97
CA ALA A 278 -16.25 -0.76 -6.59
C ALA A 278 -14.86 -0.09 -6.70
N ALA A 279 -14.78 1.16 -7.16
CA ALA A 279 -13.58 1.97 -7.01
C ALA A 279 -13.43 2.37 -5.53
N VAL A 280 -12.83 1.49 -4.73
CA VAL A 280 -12.45 1.79 -3.34
C VAL A 280 -11.35 2.84 -3.36
N ARG A 281 -11.77 4.10 -3.37
CA ARG A 281 -10.94 5.29 -3.18
C ARG A 281 -11.31 5.89 -1.83
N THR A 282 -10.33 6.40 -1.09
CA THR A 282 -10.55 7.21 0.12
C THR A 282 -11.39 8.46 -0.22
N HIS A 283 -11.17 9.00 -1.42
CA HIS A 283 -11.90 10.15 -1.98
C HIS A 283 -12.68 9.68 -3.22
N PRO A 284 -13.98 9.32 -3.11
CA PRO A 284 -14.76 8.92 -4.26
C PRO A 284 -14.86 10.09 -5.24
N PRO A 285 -14.41 9.93 -6.49
CA PRO A 285 -14.62 10.94 -7.51
C PRO A 285 -16.12 11.13 -7.73
N ASN A 286 -16.53 12.38 -7.87
CA ASN A 286 -17.92 12.72 -8.11
C ASN A 286 -17.97 13.76 -9.23
N TRP A 287 -18.80 13.49 -10.23
CA TRP A 287 -18.98 14.37 -11.39
C TRP A 287 -19.34 15.81 -11.03
N ARG A 288 -19.93 16.05 -9.84
CA ARG A 288 -20.29 17.38 -9.34
C ARG A 288 -19.14 18.17 -8.69
N ARG A 289 -18.02 17.52 -8.33
CA ARG A 289 -16.91 18.20 -7.63
C ARG A 289 -16.23 19.24 -8.50
N GLY A 290 -15.82 18.87 -9.71
CA GLY A 290 -15.16 19.77 -10.66
C GLY A 290 -15.95 21.06 -10.92
N PRO A 291 -17.20 20.98 -11.43
CA PRO A 291 -17.99 22.19 -11.70
C PRO A 291 -18.25 23.06 -10.46
N ARG A 292 -18.40 22.46 -9.27
CA ARG A 292 -18.59 23.22 -8.02
C ARG A 292 -17.32 23.91 -7.57
N LEU A 293 -16.17 23.25 -7.69
CA LEU A 293 -14.87 23.81 -7.37
C LEU A 293 -14.51 24.93 -8.35
N GLU A 294 -14.73 24.74 -9.64
CA GLU A 294 -14.55 25.77 -10.67
C GLU A 294 -15.39 27.01 -10.38
N ASN A 295 -16.70 26.83 -10.14
CA ASN A 295 -17.60 27.92 -9.81
C ASN A 295 -17.16 28.67 -8.55
N PHE A 296 -16.73 27.94 -7.50
CA PHE A 296 -16.19 28.53 -6.28
C PHE A 296 -14.93 29.37 -6.57
N ILE A 297 -13.96 28.82 -7.31
CA ILE A 297 -12.72 29.52 -7.64
C ILE A 297 -13.01 30.80 -8.43
N ASP A 298 -13.84 30.71 -9.46
CA ASP A 298 -14.06 31.82 -10.40
C ASP A 298 -14.98 32.91 -9.85
N LYS A 299 -16.01 32.55 -9.07
CA LYS A 299 -17.02 33.51 -8.60
C LYS A 299 -16.84 33.95 -7.16
N GLU A 300 -16.26 33.12 -6.31
CA GLU A 300 -16.21 33.37 -4.87
C GLU A 300 -14.77 33.65 -4.42
N LEU A 301 -13.82 32.81 -4.83
CA LEU A 301 -12.45 32.89 -4.33
C LEU A 301 -11.66 34.06 -4.93
N LYS A 302 -11.71 34.22 -6.26
CA LYS A 302 -11.03 35.33 -6.97
C LYS A 302 -11.66 36.71 -6.73
N ILE A 303 -12.93 36.74 -6.34
CA ILE A 303 -13.71 37.99 -6.19
C ILE A 303 -13.84 38.37 -4.71
N GLY A 304 -14.06 37.39 -3.84
CA GLY A 304 -14.46 37.61 -2.44
C GLY A 304 -13.31 37.62 -1.42
N ILE A 305 -12.16 37.04 -1.71
CA ILE A 305 -11.00 37.16 -0.81
C ILE A 305 -10.15 38.35 -1.24
N ALA A 306 -10.43 39.51 -0.65
CA ALA A 306 -9.50 40.63 -0.64
C ALA A 306 -8.27 40.24 0.20
N ILE A 307 -7.33 39.49 -0.39
CA ILE A 307 -6.02 39.30 0.21
C ILE A 307 -5.25 40.61 -0.06
N PRO A 308 -4.92 41.40 0.98
CA PRO A 308 -4.05 42.56 0.82
C PRO A 308 -2.72 42.07 0.23
N ASN A 309 -2.25 42.69 -0.86
CA ASN A 309 -1.02 42.36 -1.61
C ASN A 309 -1.09 41.22 -2.64
N LEU A 310 -2.27 40.77 -3.05
CA LEU A 310 -2.40 39.86 -4.19
C LEU A 310 -2.27 40.63 -5.52
N GLU A 311 -1.07 41.10 -5.85
CA GLU A 311 -0.78 41.53 -7.22
C GLU A 311 -1.00 40.32 -8.12
N LYS A 312 -1.97 40.41 -9.04
CA LYS A 312 -2.45 39.38 -9.97
C LYS A 312 -1.37 38.73 -10.88
N GLY A 313 -0.09 38.96 -10.66
CA GLY A 313 1.05 38.34 -11.35
C GLY A 313 2.07 37.61 -10.45
N ARG A 314 1.85 37.51 -9.13
CA ARG A 314 2.81 36.93 -8.16
C ARG A 314 2.44 35.54 -7.60
N LEU A 315 1.32 34.95 -8.02
CA LEU A 315 0.88 33.64 -7.51
C LEU A 315 1.81 32.53 -7.98
N THR A 316 2.20 31.67 -7.04
CA THR A 316 3.18 30.62 -7.28
C THR A 316 2.50 29.41 -7.95
N LYS A 317 2.97 29.03 -9.15
CA LYS A 317 2.76 27.69 -9.73
C LYS A 317 3.95 26.77 -9.48
N ASN A 318 5.15 27.33 -9.63
CA ASN A 318 6.45 26.69 -9.47
C ASN A 318 6.61 25.35 -10.22
N ARG A 319 6.20 25.33 -11.49
CA ARG A 319 6.15 24.14 -12.33
C ARG A 319 7.53 23.49 -12.50
N ASP A 320 8.53 24.27 -12.91
CA ASP A 320 9.83 23.75 -13.32
C ASP A 320 10.63 23.23 -12.12
N ARG A 321 10.60 23.94 -10.97
CA ARG A 321 11.17 23.45 -9.72
C ARG A 321 10.49 22.16 -9.28
N TYR A 322 9.16 22.10 -9.35
CA TYR A 322 8.43 20.89 -9.00
C TYR A 322 8.88 19.70 -9.84
N LEU A 323 9.00 19.88 -11.16
CA LEU A 323 9.48 18.82 -12.05
C LEU A 323 10.94 18.44 -11.77
N SER A 324 11.83 19.38 -11.43
CA SER A 324 13.22 19.05 -11.09
C SER A 324 13.31 18.18 -9.84
N MET A 325 12.42 18.37 -8.86
CA MET A 325 12.34 17.49 -7.67
C MET A 325 11.91 16.06 -8.01
N LEU A 326 11.27 15.83 -9.16
CA LEU A 326 10.87 14.51 -9.63
C LEU A 326 11.92 13.87 -10.55
N ALA A 327 12.95 14.59 -10.97
CA ALA A 327 13.95 14.04 -11.86
C ALA A 327 14.73 12.91 -11.16
N GLY A 328 14.72 11.71 -11.75
CA GLY A 328 15.45 10.55 -11.23
C GLY A 328 14.71 9.75 -10.15
N THR A 329 13.50 10.16 -9.74
CA THR A 329 12.66 9.38 -8.83
C THR A 329 12.21 8.08 -9.49
N ARG A 330 12.00 7.03 -8.68
CA ARG A 330 11.64 5.69 -9.17
C ARG A 330 10.21 5.68 -9.70
N TYR A 331 10.06 5.27 -10.96
CA TYR A 331 8.78 4.93 -11.57
C TYR A 331 8.45 3.45 -11.36
N GLY A 332 7.28 3.17 -10.79
CA GLY A 332 6.84 1.80 -10.50
C GLY A 332 7.24 1.32 -9.11
N LYS A 333 6.85 0.07 -8.80
CA LYS A 333 7.13 -0.59 -7.54
C LYS A 333 8.64 -0.64 -7.27
N ASN A 334 9.00 -0.55 -5.98
CA ASN A 334 10.30 -0.98 -5.52
C ASN A 334 10.33 -2.51 -5.62
N ASN A 335 10.76 -3.03 -6.77
CA ASN A 335 10.67 -4.45 -7.08
C ASN A 335 11.70 -5.20 -6.24
N ASN A 336 11.25 -5.73 -5.09
CA ASN A 336 12.11 -6.50 -4.21
C ASN A 336 12.35 -7.91 -4.77
N PHE A 337 11.41 -8.45 -5.56
CA PHE A 337 11.53 -9.79 -6.14
C PHE A 337 11.68 -9.79 -7.67
N ALA A 338 10.72 -9.26 -8.44
CA ALA A 338 10.72 -9.43 -9.90
C ALA A 338 10.07 -8.29 -10.72
N ILE A 339 10.43 -8.20 -12.00
CA ILE A 339 9.98 -7.16 -12.94
C ILE A 339 9.59 -7.77 -14.27
N VAL A 340 8.42 -7.41 -14.82
CA VAL A 340 8.03 -7.79 -16.19
C VAL A 340 8.37 -6.67 -17.19
N ARG A 341 9.08 -7.00 -18.26
CA ARG A 341 9.29 -6.13 -19.44
C ARG A 341 9.21 -6.96 -20.71
N LYS A 342 8.42 -6.51 -21.70
CA LYS A 342 8.29 -7.15 -23.03
C LYS A 342 8.14 -8.68 -22.95
N ASN A 343 7.15 -9.15 -22.19
CA ASN A 343 6.86 -10.58 -21.98
C ASN A 343 8.02 -11.39 -21.35
N GLN A 344 8.94 -10.73 -20.66
CA GLN A 344 10.00 -11.37 -19.89
C GLN A 344 9.89 -10.92 -18.43
N LEU A 345 9.83 -11.89 -17.52
CA LEU A 345 9.98 -11.68 -16.09
C LEU A 345 11.46 -11.79 -15.74
N PHE A 346 12.00 -10.76 -15.12
CA PHE A 346 13.35 -10.71 -14.56
C PHE A 346 13.26 -10.81 -13.06
N ILE A 347 14.17 -11.57 -12.45
CA ILE A 347 14.27 -11.78 -11.00
C ILE A 347 15.70 -11.40 -10.57
N PRO A 348 16.03 -10.09 -10.51
CA PRO A 348 17.43 -9.63 -10.43
C PRO A 348 18.18 -10.12 -9.21
N ALA A 349 17.53 -10.15 -8.04
CA ALA A 349 18.11 -10.63 -6.78
C ALA A 349 18.50 -12.12 -6.83
N HIS A 350 17.92 -12.86 -7.77
CA HIS A 350 18.16 -14.29 -7.98
C HIS A 350 18.83 -14.59 -9.33
N GLY A 351 19.17 -13.58 -10.13
CA GLY A 351 19.86 -13.75 -11.41
C GLY A 351 19.12 -14.65 -12.40
N ALA A 352 17.79 -14.70 -12.33
CA ALA A 352 16.96 -15.58 -13.15
C ALA A 352 15.97 -14.79 -13.99
N LYS A 353 15.58 -15.35 -15.13
CA LYS A 353 14.54 -14.81 -16.00
C LYS A 353 13.65 -15.91 -16.54
N ILE A 354 12.38 -15.60 -16.77
CA ILE A 354 11.35 -16.52 -17.26
C ILE A 354 10.48 -15.76 -18.28
N LYS A 355 10.06 -16.40 -19.37
CA LYS A 355 9.11 -15.79 -20.31
C LYS A 355 7.71 -15.74 -19.70
N VAL A 356 7.04 -14.61 -19.85
CA VAL A 356 5.64 -14.42 -19.48
C VAL A 356 4.77 -14.72 -20.71
N PRO A 357 3.82 -15.66 -20.62
CA PRO A 357 2.90 -15.92 -21.71
C PRO A 357 2.11 -14.66 -22.10
N SER A 358 1.74 -14.54 -23.38
CA SER A 358 0.91 -13.42 -23.84
C SER A 358 -0.41 -13.38 -23.07
N GLU A 359 -0.89 -12.18 -22.73
CA GLU A 359 -2.12 -11.98 -21.95
C GLU A 359 -2.07 -12.54 -20.51
N TRP A 360 -0.87 -12.72 -19.95
CA TRP A 360 -0.70 -13.08 -18.54
C TRP A 360 -0.12 -11.92 -17.73
N GLU A 361 -0.61 -11.76 -16.51
CA GLU A 361 -0.17 -10.73 -15.58
C GLU A 361 0.67 -11.36 -14.47
N PHE A 362 1.75 -10.68 -14.08
CA PHE A 362 2.53 -11.05 -12.90
C PHE A 362 2.04 -10.31 -11.66
N LYS A 363 1.81 -11.06 -10.58
CA LYS A 363 1.55 -10.54 -9.24
C LYS A 363 2.65 -11.02 -8.31
N GLU A 364 3.39 -10.06 -7.76
CA GLU A 364 4.42 -10.33 -6.76
C GLU A 364 3.80 -10.81 -5.44
N GLY A 365 4.46 -11.78 -4.80
CA GLY A 365 4.15 -12.29 -3.47
C GLY A 365 5.34 -12.16 -2.53
N SER A 366 5.20 -12.55 -1.27
CA SER A 366 6.23 -12.38 -0.24
C SER A 366 7.50 -13.22 -0.45
N VAL A 367 7.39 -14.38 -1.09
CA VAL A 367 8.51 -15.32 -1.32
C VAL A 367 8.66 -15.68 -2.81
N GLY A 368 8.01 -14.90 -3.69
CA GLY A 368 7.77 -15.31 -5.06
C GLY A 368 6.83 -14.42 -5.85
N GLY A 369 6.07 -15.04 -6.74
CA GLY A 369 4.96 -14.40 -7.43
C GLY A 369 4.14 -15.37 -8.26
N ILE A 370 3.08 -14.87 -8.85
CA ILE A 370 2.11 -15.64 -9.63
C ILE A 370 1.95 -14.97 -10.98
N LEU A 371 2.17 -15.73 -12.05
CA LEU A 371 1.67 -15.38 -13.38
C LEU A 371 0.25 -15.93 -13.50
N MET A 372 -0.70 -15.11 -13.95
CA MET A 372 -2.09 -15.52 -14.08
C MET A 372 -2.65 -15.04 -15.41
N ASN A 373 -3.45 -15.89 -16.06
CA ASN A 373 -4.10 -15.51 -17.30
C ASN A 373 -5.25 -14.52 -17.05
N ARG A 374 -5.66 -13.77 -18.09
CA ARG A 374 -6.77 -12.81 -17.99
C ARG A 374 -8.09 -13.40 -17.48
N ARG A 375 -8.38 -14.67 -17.79
CA ARG A 375 -9.60 -15.37 -17.33
C ARG A 375 -9.56 -15.81 -15.87
N ARG A 376 -8.39 -15.74 -15.23
CA ARG A 376 -8.14 -16.17 -13.84
C ARG A 376 -8.53 -17.62 -13.56
N ASP A 377 -8.37 -18.50 -14.54
CA ASP A 377 -8.64 -19.94 -14.43
C ASP A 377 -7.36 -20.79 -14.59
N SER A 378 -6.21 -20.16 -14.81
CA SER A 378 -4.90 -20.78 -14.92
C SER A 378 -3.82 -19.84 -14.36
N LEU A 379 -2.86 -20.42 -13.64
CA LEU A 379 -1.75 -19.70 -13.03
C LEU A 379 -0.44 -20.49 -13.08
N VAL A 380 0.67 -19.76 -12.97
CA VAL A 380 2.01 -20.29 -12.72
C VAL A 380 2.55 -19.63 -11.46
N VAL A 381 2.81 -20.42 -10.43
CA VAL A 381 3.49 -20.00 -9.21
C VAL A 381 5.00 -20.03 -9.43
N LEU A 382 5.66 -19.00 -8.97
CA LEU A 382 7.11 -18.84 -8.96
C LEU A 382 7.56 -18.62 -7.53
N GLY A 383 8.53 -19.37 -7.05
CA GLY A 383 9.11 -19.21 -5.73
C GLY A 383 10.61 -19.47 -5.73
N VAL A 384 11.33 -18.83 -4.80
CA VAL A 384 12.76 -19.06 -4.60
C VAL A 384 12.99 -19.42 -3.15
N TYR A 385 13.55 -20.60 -2.93
CA TYR A 385 13.72 -21.17 -1.61
C TYR A 385 15.21 -21.41 -1.32
N PRO A 386 15.65 -21.29 -0.05
CA PRO A 386 16.99 -21.70 0.33
C PRO A 386 17.17 -23.20 0.09
N ARG A 387 18.38 -23.60 -0.30
CA ARG A 387 18.73 -25.01 -0.48
C ARG A 387 19.37 -25.60 0.76
N GLU A 388 18.84 -26.74 1.19
CA GLU A 388 19.47 -27.62 2.17
C GLU A 388 20.50 -28.53 1.50
N GLN A 389 21.70 -28.65 2.08
CA GLN A 389 22.75 -29.51 1.52
C GLN A 389 22.42 -30.99 1.73
N GLY A 390 22.68 -31.82 0.73
CA GLY A 390 22.46 -33.27 0.79
C GLY A 390 21.02 -33.72 0.57
N VAL A 391 20.06 -32.80 0.46
CA VAL A 391 18.65 -33.11 0.18
C VAL A 391 18.44 -33.18 -1.34
N SER A 392 17.93 -34.30 -1.85
CA SER A 392 17.57 -34.44 -3.27
C SER A 392 16.40 -33.51 -3.63
N LEU A 393 16.32 -33.05 -4.89
CA LEU A 393 15.19 -32.21 -5.33
C LEU A 393 13.84 -32.91 -5.15
N LYS A 394 13.78 -34.23 -5.33
CA LYS A 394 12.57 -35.01 -5.08
C LYS A 394 12.17 -34.99 -3.60
N THR A 395 13.14 -35.14 -2.69
CA THR A 395 12.92 -35.05 -1.24
C THR A 395 12.47 -33.65 -0.85
N PHE A 396 13.14 -32.61 -1.37
CA PHE A 396 12.76 -31.21 -1.17
C PHE A 396 11.31 -30.95 -1.61
N GLY A 397 10.91 -31.45 -2.79
CA GLY A 397 9.53 -31.35 -3.26
C GLY A 397 8.51 -32.00 -2.33
N LYS A 398 8.82 -33.16 -1.74
CA LYS A 398 7.90 -33.87 -0.86
C LYS A 398 7.86 -33.31 0.55
N GLU A 399 9.01 -33.08 1.16
CA GLU A 399 9.13 -32.77 2.58
C GLU A 399 9.05 -31.27 2.85
N THR A 400 9.70 -30.45 2.02
CA THR A 400 9.70 -28.99 2.18
C THR A 400 8.48 -28.35 1.53
N LEU A 401 8.14 -28.78 0.31
CA LEU A 401 7.00 -28.23 -0.43
C LEU A 401 5.72 -29.06 -0.29
N GLY A 402 5.72 -30.20 0.41
CA GLY A 402 4.50 -31.00 0.61
C GLY A 402 3.86 -31.54 -0.68
N LEU A 403 4.61 -31.69 -1.78
CA LEU A 403 4.06 -32.14 -3.06
C LEU A 403 3.76 -33.64 -3.05
N GLU A 404 2.53 -34.01 -3.38
CA GLU A 404 2.15 -35.40 -3.64
C GLU A 404 2.56 -35.81 -5.06
N ILE A 405 3.85 -36.06 -5.28
CA ILE A 405 4.42 -36.34 -6.60
C ILE A 405 3.87 -37.64 -7.19
N ARG A 406 3.13 -37.55 -8.30
CA ARG A 406 2.65 -38.69 -9.10
C ARG A 406 3.74 -39.26 -10.00
N GLU A 407 4.35 -38.36 -10.78
CA GLU A 407 5.34 -38.67 -11.79
C GLU A 407 6.42 -37.59 -11.76
N GLY A 408 7.67 -37.96 -12.00
CA GLY A 408 8.73 -36.98 -12.13
C GLY A 408 10.00 -37.60 -12.68
N LEU A 409 10.84 -36.75 -13.26
CA LEU A 409 12.10 -37.13 -13.85
C LEU A 409 13.17 -36.06 -13.57
N GLU A 410 14.41 -36.51 -13.42
CA GLU A 410 15.57 -35.66 -13.29
C GLU A 410 16.05 -35.23 -14.68
N LEU A 411 16.30 -33.94 -14.86
CA LEU A 411 16.78 -33.36 -16.10
C LEU A 411 17.61 -32.10 -15.84
N THR A 412 18.00 -31.40 -16.90
CA THR A 412 18.73 -30.14 -16.81
C THR A 412 17.93 -29.00 -17.47
N ILE A 413 17.73 -27.88 -16.77
CA ILE A 413 17.10 -26.66 -17.30
C ILE A 413 18.12 -25.52 -17.20
N ALA A 414 18.45 -24.89 -18.33
CA ALA A 414 19.48 -23.84 -18.41
C ALA A 414 20.80 -24.21 -17.71
N GLY A 415 21.27 -25.45 -17.91
CA GLY A 415 22.51 -25.96 -17.29
C GLY A 415 22.40 -26.35 -15.81
N ASN A 416 21.24 -26.13 -15.17
CA ASN A 416 21.01 -26.44 -13.76
C ASN A 416 20.32 -27.80 -13.60
N GLN A 417 20.71 -28.56 -12.57
CA GLN A 417 20.01 -29.79 -12.19
C GLN A 417 18.55 -29.47 -11.85
N ALA A 418 17.61 -30.24 -12.38
CA ALA A 418 16.20 -30.01 -12.18
C ALA A 418 15.42 -31.30 -11.97
N TYR A 419 14.32 -31.21 -11.22
CA TYR A 419 13.34 -32.26 -11.07
C TYR A 419 11.99 -31.74 -11.57
N PHE A 420 11.47 -32.37 -12.62
CA PHE A 420 10.27 -31.94 -13.32
C PHE A 420 9.22 -33.05 -13.29
N GLY A 421 7.97 -32.69 -13.07
CA GLY A 421 6.94 -33.71 -12.89
C GLY A 421 5.51 -33.19 -12.78
N ILE A 422 4.64 -34.11 -12.38
CA ILE A 422 3.24 -33.86 -12.03
C ILE A 422 3.08 -34.24 -10.55
N ALA A 423 2.51 -33.33 -9.78
CA ALA A 423 2.10 -33.58 -8.40
C ALA A 423 0.59 -33.41 -8.27
N ASP A 424 0.00 -34.10 -7.31
CA ASP A 424 -1.32 -33.78 -6.82
C ASP A 424 -1.25 -32.62 -5.85
N GLN A 425 -2.05 -31.60 -6.15
CA GLN A 425 -2.25 -30.49 -5.24
C GLN A 425 -3.47 -30.80 -4.37
N SER A 426 -3.26 -30.90 -3.07
CA SER A 426 -4.31 -31.04 -2.06
C SER A 426 -4.83 -29.66 -1.67
N GLY A 427 -5.70 -29.10 -2.51
CA GLY A 427 -6.30 -27.77 -2.33
C GLY A 427 -5.55 -26.64 -3.07
N GLY A 428 -6.06 -25.40 -2.95
CA GLY A 428 -5.58 -24.24 -3.70
C GLY A 428 -6.73 -23.44 -4.31
N LEU A 429 -6.42 -22.40 -5.10
CA LEU A 429 -7.41 -21.47 -5.67
C LEU A 429 -8.49 -22.17 -6.52
N PHE A 430 -8.16 -23.32 -7.12
CA PHE A 430 -9.07 -24.07 -7.99
C PHE A 430 -9.47 -25.44 -7.43
N GLY A 431 -9.20 -25.72 -6.15
CA GLY A 431 -9.50 -26.99 -5.49
C GLY A 431 -8.35 -28.00 -5.55
N SER A 432 -8.65 -29.29 -5.51
CA SER A 432 -7.63 -30.33 -5.67
C SER A 432 -7.47 -30.71 -7.14
N GLY A 433 -6.25 -30.91 -7.60
CA GLY A 433 -6.00 -31.29 -8.99
C GLY A 433 -4.52 -31.47 -9.31
N PRO A 434 -4.21 -32.00 -10.50
CA PRO A 434 -2.84 -32.19 -10.93
C PRO A 434 -2.18 -30.84 -11.23
N ALA A 435 -0.96 -30.64 -10.71
CA ALA A 435 -0.12 -29.48 -10.96
C ALA A 435 1.17 -29.92 -11.67
N ARG A 436 1.55 -29.18 -12.71
CA ARG A 436 2.84 -29.34 -13.40
C ARG A 436 3.88 -28.58 -12.61
N PHE A 437 5.04 -29.16 -12.31
CA PHE A 437 6.07 -28.45 -11.57
C PHE A 437 7.49 -28.73 -12.07
N ALA A 438 8.38 -27.78 -11.79
CA ALA A 438 9.82 -27.92 -11.89
C ALA A 438 10.49 -27.34 -10.65
N LEU A 439 11.46 -28.08 -10.13
CA LEU A 439 12.40 -27.65 -9.11
C LEU A 439 13.76 -27.52 -9.79
N ILE A 440 14.34 -26.32 -9.83
CA ILE A 440 15.60 -26.05 -10.52
C ILE A 440 16.63 -25.62 -9.49
N GLN A 441 17.72 -26.37 -9.39
CA GLN A 441 18.78 -26.19 -8.41
C GLN A 441 19.80 -25.17 -8.90
N ASP A 442 19.95 -24.08 -8.17
CA ASP A 442 21.08 -23.14 -8.35
C ASP A 442 22.12 -23.41 -7.26
N ASP A 443 23.13 -24.19 -7.63
CA ASP A 443 24.26 -24.53 -6.76
C ASP A 443 25.08 -23.30 -6.35
N SER A 444 25.23 -22.32 -7.26
CA SER A 444 26.07 -21.14 -7.07
C SER A 444 25.53 -20.26 -5.94
N ASN A 445 24.21 -20.13 -5.84
CA ASN A 445 23.56 -19.28 -4.85
C ASN A 445 22.87 -20.06 -3.73
N ARG A 446 23.04 -21.39 -3.67
CA ARG A 446 22.39 -22.30 -2.70
C ARG A 446 20.87 -22.11 -2.64
N ARG A 447 20.22 -22.15 -3.79
CA ARG A 447 18.77 -21.91 -3.93
C ARG A 447 18.10 -22.99 -4.77
N VAL A 448 16.79 -23.11 -4.61
CA VAL A 448 15.92 -23.89 -5.48
C VAL A 448 14.83 -22.96 -6.03
N PHE A 449 14.75 -22.86 -7.34
CA PHE A 449 13.64 -22.22 -8.02
C PHE A 449 12.49 -23.22 -8.16
N VAL A 450 11.31 -22.80 -7.76
CA VAL A 450 10.08 -23.58 -7.84
C VAL A 450 9.18 -22.90 -8.86
N ILE A 451 8.85 -23.61 -9.94
CA ILE A 451 7.94 -23.14 -10.98
C ILE A 451 6.82 -24.16 -11.11
N GLY A 452 5.59 -23.77 -10.82
CA GLY A 452 4.44 -24.67 -10.79
C GLY A 452 3.24 -24.12 -11.56
N GLY A 453 2.76 -24.84 -12.56
CA GLY A 453 1.54 -24.52 -13.31
C GLY A 453 0.33 -25.27 -12.78
N TYR A 454 -0.76 -24.54 -12.51
CA TYR A 454 -1.99 -25.07 -11.95
C TYR A 454 -3.22 -24.32 -12.47
N GLY A 455 -4.34 -25.00 -12.65
CA GLY A 455 -5.55 -24.42 -13.25
C GLY A 455 -6.82 -25.18 -12.90
N LYS A 456 -7.97 -24.61 -13.28
CA LYS A 456 -9.31 -25.17 -13.03
C LYS A 456 -9.58 -26.50 -13.75
N ASN A 457 -8.86 -26.80 -14.83
CA ASN A 457 -9.04 -28.00 -15.64
C ASN A 457 -7.92 -29.02 -15.40
N ASP A 458 -8.21 -30.33 -15.51
CA ASP A 458 -7.20 -31.41 -15.46
C ASP A 458 -6.21 -31.28 -16.62
N LEU A 459 -4.90 -31.42 -16.34
CA LEU A 459 -3.78 -31.38 -17.30
C LEU A 459 -4.02 -32.20 -18.58
N ARG A 460 -4.79 -33.30 -18.48
CA ARG A 460 -5.12 -34.19 -19.63
C ARG A 460 -6.02 -33.57 -20.69
N LYS A 461 -6.72 -32.46 -20.40
CA LYS A 461 -7.66 -31.82 -21.34
C LYS A 461 -7.09 -30.62 -22.12
N ILE A 462 -5.80 -30.25 -21.98
CA ILE A 462 -5.47 -28.81 -22.13
C ILE A 462 -4.37 -28.42 -23.14
N ARG A 463 -4.72 -27.34 -23.85
CA ARG A 463 -3.86 -26.31 -24.44
C ARG A 463 -2.88 -25.67 -23.43
N ASP A 464 -3.19 -25.65 -22.13
CA ASP A 464 -2.48 -24.88 -21.10
C ASP A 464 -1.31 -25.65 -20.45
N ASP A 465 -1.30 -26.98 -20.48
CA ASP A 465 -0.12 -27.75 -20.02
C ASP A 465 1.10 -27.42 -20.90
N ARG A 466 0.88 -27.21 -22.21
CA ARG A 466 1.91 -26.69 -23.12
C ARG A 466 2.42 -25.33 -22.69
N ILE A 467 1.54 -24.45 -22.17
CA ILE A 467 1.92 -23.12 -21.67
C ILE A 467 2.77 -23.27 -20.41
N TYR A 468 2.37 -24.12 -19.45
CA TYR A 468 3.15 -24.38 -18.24
C TYR A 468 4.54 -24.91 -18.57
N ILE A 469 4.63 -25.92 -19.45
CA ILE A 469 5.89 -26.51 -19.90
C ILE A 469 6.74 -25.43 -20.59
N SER A 470 6.19 -24.69 -21.55
CA SER A 470 6.94 -23.65 -22.25
C SER A 470 7.43 -22.52 -21.32
N THR A 471 6.67 -22.21 -20.27
CA THR A 471 7.05 -21.23 -19.25
C THR A 471 8.19 -21.77 -18.38
N ILE A 472 8.06 -22.99 -17.86
CA ILE A 472 9.08 -23.69 -17.07
C ILE A 472 10.41 -23.76 -17.84
N PHE A 473 10.38 -24.24 -19.08
CA PHE A 473 11.57 -24.43 -19.91
C PHE A 473 12.10 -23.12 -20.50
N SER A 474 11.42 -21.99 -20.28
CA SER A 474 11.95 -20.66 -20.58
C SER A 474 12.82 -20.07 -19.47
N PHE A 475 12.92 -20.77 -18.33
CA PHE A 475 13.84 -20.41 -17.27
C PHE A 475 15.27 -20.34 -17.79
N ASP A 476 15.97 -19.25 -17.48
CA ASP A 476 17.35 -19.03 -17.85
C ASP A 476 18.02 -18.07 -16.86
N SER A 477 19.36 -18.04 -16.87
CA SER A 477 20.12 -17.08 -16.08
C SER A 477 20.11 -15.70 -16.74
N MET A 478 20.15 -14.66 -15.91
CA MET A 478 20.25 -13.27 -16.39
C MET A 478 21.66 -12.97 -16.89
N THR A 479 21.72 -12.40 -18.09
CA THR A 479 22.93 -11.82 -18.67
C THR A 479 23.16 -10.39 -18.16
N ALA A 480 24.33 -9.81 -18.42
CA ALA A 480 24.60 -8.40 -18.11
C ALA A 480 23.61 -7.43 -18.78
N ASP A 481 23.09 -7.78 -19.96
CA ASP A 481 22.06 -7.00 -20.64
C ASP A 481 20.69 -7.10 -19.97
N ASP A 482 20.35 -8.30 -19.46
CA ASP A 482 19.11 -8.52 -18.70
C ASP A 482 19.11 -7.69 -17.41
N TYR A 483 20.24 -7.59 -16.71
CA TYR A 483 20.36 -6.70 -15.55
C TYR A 483 20.17 -5.22 -15.88
N ARG A 484 20.54 -4.77 -17.08
CA ARG A 484 20.23 -3.39 -17.52
C ARG A 484 18.74 -3.21 -17.78
N LYS A 485 18.10 -4.17 -18.45
CA LYS A 485 16.65 -4.18 -18.74
C LYS A 485 15.79 -4.29 -17.48
N ALA A 486 16.31 -4.93 -16.44
CA ALA A 486 15.64 -5.13 -15.16
C ALA A 486 15.94 -4.01 -14.14
N ARG A 487 16.51 -2.88 -14.55
CA ARG A 487 16.61 -1.73 -13.66
C ARG A 487 15.23 -1.14 -13.41
N SER A 488 15.02 -0.63 -12.19
CA SER A 488 13.83 0.17 -11.88
C SER A 488 13.80 1.37 -12.81
N LEU A 489 12.62 1.62 -13.37
CA LEU A 489 12.41 2.77 -14.23
C LEU A 489 12.47 4.05 -13.39
N LYS A 490 12.78 5.15 -14.04
CA LYS A 490 12.86 6.47 -13.41
C LYS A 490 12.06 7.50 -14.18
N ILE A 491 11.61 8.52 -13.48
CA ILE A 491 11.12 9.74 -14.11
C ILE A 491 12.31 10.51 -14.66
N LYS A 492 12.22 10.88 -15.94
CA LYS A 492 13.12 11.84 -16.55
C LYS A 492 12.34 13.04 -17.03
N ILE A 493 12.91 14.22 -16.82
CA ILE A 493 12.36 15.46 -17.32
C ILE A 493 13.05 15.80 -18.64
N VAL A 494 12.27 15.95 -19.69
CA VAL A 494 12.76 16.35 -21.02
C VAL A 494 12.10 17.65 -21.46
N ARG A 495 12.85 18.47 -22.20
CA ARG A 495 12.30 19.64 -22.87
C ARG A 495 11.87 19.24 -24.28
N THR A 496 10.63 19.55 -24.64
CA THR A 496 10.06 19.24 -25.94
C THR A 496 10.52 20.24 -27.01
N ASP A 497 10.50 19.78 -28.25
CA ASP A 497 10.66 20.59 -29.47
C ASP A 497 9.40 20.47 -30.34
N ASP A 498 9.41 21.14 -31.51
CA ASP A 498 8.30 21.14 -32.47
C ASP A 498 7.97 19.76 -33.07
N GLN A 499 8.87 18.78 -32.91
CA GLN A 499 8.70 17.43 -33.44
C GLN A 499 8.27 16.42 -32.38
N THR A 500 8.25 16.82 -31.11
CA THR A 500 7.93 15.96 -29.98
C THR A 500 6.43 15.72 -29.91
N THR A 501 6.00 14.46 -30.02
CA THR A 501 4.60 14.05 -29.78
C THR A 501 4.54 12.92 -28.77
N MET A 502 3.41 12.77 -28.07
CA MET A 502 3.21 11.70 -27.10
C MET A 502 3.28 10.32 -27.75
N GLU A 503 2.83 10.17 -29.00
CA GLU A 503 2.93 8.90 -29.74
C GLU A 503 4.39 8.49 -29.98
N LYS A 504 5.25 9.44 -30.39
CA LYS A 504 6.68 9.16 -30.61
C LYS A 504 7.36 8.76 -29.30
N LEU A 505 7.07 9.47 -28.21
CA LEU A 505 7.59 9.14 -26.89
C LEU A 505 7.11 7.75 -26.43
N ALA A 506 5.81 7.48 -26.57
CA ALA A 506 5.19 6.21 -26.22
C ALA A 506 5.78 5.02 -26.99
N ALA A 507 6.05 5.18 -28.28
CA ALA A 507 6.64 4.13 -29.12
C ALA A 507 8.02 3.63 -28.61
N THR A 508 8.77 4.51 -27.94
CA THR A 508 10.08 4.18 -27.35
C THR A 508 10.04 3.91 -25.85
N SER A 509 8.87 4.08 -25.21
CA SER A 509 8.72 4.02 -23.77
C SER A 509 8.77 2.59 -23.22
N PRO A 510 9.40 2.39 -22.04
CA PRO A 510 9.44 1.10 -21.36
C PRO A 510 8.13 0.74 -20.61
N ILE A 511 7.12 1.62 -20.60
CA ILE A 511 5.82 1.40 -19.91
C ILE A 511 5.03 0.23 -20.49
N GLY A 512 5.15 -0.04 -21.80
CA GLY A 512 4.46 -1.14 -22.48
C GLY A 512 3.12 -0.72 -23.10
N ALA A 513 2.09 -1.58 -22.99
CA ALA A 513 0.85 -1.47 -23.77
C ALA A 513 0.09 -0.14 -23.60
N TYR A 514 0.16 0.49 -22.43
CA TYR A 514 -0.52 1.75 -22.13
C TYR A 514 0.42 2.96 -22.10
N ALA A 515 1.55 2.90 -22.81
CA ALA A 515 2.56 3.93 -22.75
C ALA A 515 2.03 5.32 -23.14
N LEU A 516 1.15 5.41 -24.14
CA LEU A 516 0.59 6.68 -24.61
C LEU A 516 -0.30 7.32 -23.56
N GLU A 517 -1.25 6.56 -23.04
CA GLU A 517 -2.20 7.00 -22.02
C GLU A 517 -1.50 7.35 -20.71
N GLU A 518 -0.51 6.55 -20.28
CA GLU A 518 0.25 6.82 -19.05
C GLU A 518 1.13 8.06 -19.19
N LEU A 519 1.81 8.26 -20.32
CA LEU A 519 2.60 9.48 -20.54
C LEU A 519 1.72 10.73 -20.60
N ARG A 520 0.56 10.66 -21.26
CA ARG A 520 -0.41 11.75 -21.26
C ARG A 520 -0.94 12.03 -19.85
N LEU A 521 -1.28 10.98 -19.09
CA LEU A 521 -1.76 11.11 -17.72
C LEU A 521 -0.70 11.75 -16.81
N LEU A 522 0.55 11.28 -16.88
CA LEU A 522 1.68 11.85 -16.13
C LEU A 522 1.82 13.34 -16.40
N ASN A 523 1.59 13.80 -17.64
CA ASN A 523 1.84 15.19 -18.02
C ASN A 523 0.59 16.09 -18.00
N GLY A 524 -0.54 15.60 -17.48
CA GLY A 524 -1.79 16.38 -17.47
C GLY A 524 -2.38 16.62 -18.86
N LEU A 525 -2.00 15.77 -19.83
CA LEU A 525 -2.40 15.83 -21.24
C LEU A 525 -3.39 14.72 -21.62
N TYR A 526 -3.92 13.98 -20.66
CA TYR A 526 -4.91 12.94 -20.92
C TYR A 526 -6.30 13.53 -21.29
N PRO A 527 -7.04 12.96 -22.25
CA PRO A 527 -6.72 11.75 -23.02
C PRO A 527 -5.95 11.97 -24.33
N ASP A 528 -6.04 13.18 -24.93
CA ASP A 528 -5.64 13.42 -26.32
C ASP A 528 -4.74 14.66 -26.50
N GLY A 529 -4.22 15.21 -25.41
CA GLY A 529 -3.37 16.40 -25.41
C GLY A 529 -1.94 16.10 -25.85
N GLU A 530 -1.31 17.12 -26.44
CA GLU A 530 0.07 17.09 -26.91
C GLU A 530 0.93 18.17 -26.20
N PRO A 531 2.23 17.92 -26.02
CA PRO A 531 3.11 18.89 -25.40
C PRO A 531 3.35 20.08 -26.33
N GLN A 532 3.48 21.26 -25.74
CA GLN A 532 3.87 22.45 -26.48
C GLN A 532 5.39 22.49 -26.66
N PRO A 533 5.93 23.10 -27.73
CA PRO A 533 7.37 23.29 -27.88
C PRO A 533 7.99 24.04 -26.69
N GLY A 534 9.16 23.59 -26.23
CA GLY A 534 9.87 24.16 -25.08
C GLY A 534 9.32 23.76 -23.71
N GLN A 535 8.20 23.03 -23.64
CA GLN A 535 7.61 22.54 -22.40
C GLN A 535 8.49 21.45 -21.76
N LEU A 536 8.68 21.51 -20.44
CA LEU A 536 9.26 20.40 -19.69
C LEU A 536 8.20 19.33 -19.43
N ILE A 537 8.45 18.08 -19.79
CA ILE A 537 7.53 16.95 -19.56
C ILE A 537 8.26 15.80 -18.86
N LYS A 538 7.48 14.97 -18.16
CA LYS A 538 7.91 13.71 -17.56
C LYS A 538 7.83 12.60 -18.59
N ILE A 539 8.91 11.88 -18.78
CA ILE A 539 8.94 10.58 -19.46
C ILE A 539 9.45 9.51 -18.50
N VAL A 540 9.34 8.26 -18.90
CA VAL A 540 9.81 7.10 -18.12
C VAL A 540 10.95 6.45 -18.88
N GLU A 541 12.07 6.19 -18.20
CA GLU A 541 13.24 5.50 -18.75
C GLU A 541 13.76 4.37 -17.85
#